data_AF-A0A2J8I4T8-F1
#
_entry.id   AF-A0A2J8I4T8-F1
#
_cell.length_a   1.000
_cell.length_b   1.000
_cell.length_c   1.000
_cell.angle_alpha   90.00
_cell.angle_beta   90.00
_cell.angle_gamma   90.00
#
_symmetry.space_group_name_H-M   'P 1'
#
loop_
_entity.id
_entity.type
_entity.pdbx_description
1 polymer ?
#
loop_
_entity_poly.entity_id
_entity_poly.type
_entity_poly.pdbx_seq_one_letter_code
_entity_poly.pdbx_strand_id
1 'polypeptide(L)'
;MNKVLLLCVLLLCGGCSQLSDYRIAHADDTNTTVIYELAESFEFDEELTQQPSNPVESFIKNVNHRYPQSQFVLSYVVNSPYLFEHILRVFKAAGIDSNRITIASSSEKLDKPFKLSAHYALVKDPECGSYNFLQREVYKFGCALEYNRAVSLSNPIGEGR
;
A
#
# COMPACT_ATOMS: atom_id res chain seq x y z
N MET A 1 30.69 -15.84 38.22
CA MET A 1 30.05 -14.54 37.88
C MET A 1 30.12 -14.40 36.37
N ASN A 2 29.09 -14.73 35.57
CA ASN A 2 27.77 -14.10 35.41
C ASN A 2 27.80 -12.62 34.97
N LYS A 3 27.72 -12.40 33.64
CA LYS A 3 26.72 -11.59 32.88
C LYS A 3 27.31 -11.35 31.46
N VAL A 4 26.68 -11.74 30.33
CA VAL A 4 25.42 -11.20 29.74
C VAL A 4 25.58 -9.69 29.48
N LEU A 5 25.41 -9.08 28.32
CA LEU A 5 24.80 -9.40 27.01
C LEU A 5 25.91 -9.16 25.92
N LEU A 6 25.77 -9.14 24.58
CA LEU A 6 24.67 -9.28 23.62
C LEU A 6 25.24 -9.78 22.28
N LEU A 7 24.48 -10.58 21.52
CA LEU A 7 24.68 -10.78 20.07
C LEU A 7 23.44 -10.24 19.34
N CYS A 8 23.56 -9.08 18.68
CA CYS A 8 22.51 -8.60 17.77
C CYS A 8 22.65 -9.28 16.40
N VAL A 9 22.18 -10.53 16.32
CA VAL A 9 21.87 -11.16 15.03
C VAL A 9 20.57 -10.53 14.52
N LEU A 10 20.69 -9.45 13.75
CA LEU A 10 19.57 -8.89 13.01
C LEU A 10 19.27 -9.81 11.82
N LEU A 11 18.34 -10.73 12.05
CA LEU A 11 17.81 -11.65 11.05
C LEU A 11 17.09 -10.90 9.93
N LEU A 12 17.53 -11.25 8.73
CA LEU A 12 16.87 -11.08 7.44
C LEU A 12 15.34 -11.30 7.52
N CYS A 13 14.57 -10.27 7.22
CA CYS A 13 13.27 -10.40 6.55
C CYS A 13 13.27 -9.39 5.40
N GLY A 14 13.54 -9.89 4.19
CA GLY A 14 13.61 -9.06 2.99
C GLY A 14 12.21 -8.66 2.52
N GLY A 15 11.86 -7.39 2.77
CA GLY A 15 10.90 -6.67 1.93
C GLY A 15 11.69 -5.74 1.01
N CYS A 16 11.88 -6.13 -0.25
CA CYS A 16 12.46 -5.22 -1.24
C CYS A 16 11.39 -4.22 -1.69
N SER A 17 11.31 -3.07 -1.01
CA SER A 17 10.54 -1.92 -1.48
C SER A 17 11.17 -1.40 -2.79
N GLN A 18 10.69 -1.90 -3.93
CA GLN A 18 11.05 -1.36 -5.24
C GLN A 18 10.36 -0.01 -5.43
N LEU A 19 11.04 1.07 -5.01
CA LEU A 19 10.65 2.44 -5.30
C LEU A 19 10.78 2.67 -6.81
N SER A 20 9.64 2.72 -7.51
CA SER A 20 9.58 3.12 -8.91
C SER A 20 9.25 4.61 -8.99
N ASP A 21 10.28 5.45 -9.09
CA ASP A 21 10.13 6.92 -9.17
C ASP A 21 9.59 7.35 -10.54
N TYR A 22 8.26 7.35 -10.71
CA TYR A 22 7.62 8.02 -11.85
C TYR A 22 7.37 9.51 -11.52
N ARG A 23 8.14 10.40 -12.16
CA ARG A 23 8.05 11.85 -11.94
C ARG A 23 7.13 12.50 -12.97
N ILE A 24 5.91 12.86 -12.58
CA ILE A 24 5.09 13.81 -13.33
C ILE A 24 5.53 15.22 -12.94
N ALA A 25 6.35 15.85 -13.78
CA ALA A 25 6.75 17.25 -13.61
C ALA A 25 5.81 18.15 -14.41
N HIS A 26 4.78 18.69 -13.76
CA HIS A 26 4.04 19.83 -14.31
C HIS A 26 4.81 21.13 -14.06
N ALA A 27 5.05 21.88 -15.12
CA ALA A 27 5.89 23.06 -15.10
C ALA A 27 5.14 24.30 -14.59
N ASP A 28 5.36 24.65 -13.32
CA ASP A 28 5.56 26.05 -12.91
C ASP A 28 6.38 26.10 -11.61
N ASP A 29 7.58 26.69 -11.65
CA ASP A 29 8.54 26.67 -10.54
C ASP A 29 8.14 27.70 -9.46
N THR A 30 7.29 27.29 -8.51
CA THR A 30 7.34 27.78 -7.11
C THR A 30 6.41 27.02 -6.14
N ASN A 31 5.36 26.34 -6.60
CA ASN A 31 4.42 25.57 -5.77
C ASN A 31 4.13 24.19 -6.38
N THR A 32 5.11 23.30 -6.39
CA THR A 32 4.99 21.94 -6.95
C THR A 32 4.65 20.91 -5.88
N THR A 33 3.35 20.64 -5.71
CA THR A 33 2.86 19.47 -4.96
C THR A 33 3.27 18.20 -5.69
N VAL A 34 4.14 17.37 -5.10
CA VAL A 34 4.62 16.13 -5.71
C VAL A 34 3.83 14.94 -5.17
N ILE A 35 3.26 14.12 -6.06
CA ILE A 35 2.60 12.87 -5.70
C ILE A 35 3.53 11.71 -6.06
N TYR A 36 3.85 10.88 -5.07
CA TYR A 36 4.57 9.62 -5.24
C TYR A 36 3.59 8.46 -5.21
N GLU A 37 3.44 7.74 -6.32
CA GLU A 37 2.74 6.46 -6.32
C GLU A 37 3.71 5.36 -5.89
N LEU A 38 3.37 4.64 -4.81
CA LEU A 38 4.22 3.64 -4.19
C LEU A 38 3.52 2.28 -4.15
N ALA A 39 4.31 1.22 -4.19
CA ALA A 39 3.86 -0.15 -4.02
C ALA A 39 4.70 -0.86 -2.95
N GLU A 40 4.02 -1.49 -1.99
CA GLU A 40 4.60 -2.51 -1.11
C GLU A 40 4.11 -3.89 -1.57
N SER A 41 4.98 -4.88 -1.67
CA SER A 41 4.62 -6.24 -2.10
C SER A 41 5.19 -7.31 -1.17
N PHE A 42 4.44 -8.40 -1.02
CA PHE A 42 4.78 -9.58 -0.24
C PHE A 42 4.45 -10.85 -1.02
N GLU A 43 5.43 -11.71 -1.27
CA GLU A 43 5.28 -13.00 -1.95
C GLU A 43 5.27 -14.16 -0.94
N PHE A 44 4.33 -15.10 -1.09
CA PHE A 44 4.03 -16.10 -0.05
C PHE A 44 3.45 -17.42 -0.60
N ASP A 45 3.65 -18.50 0.16
CA ASP A 45 2.95 -19.79 0.00
C ASP A 45 1.68 -19.82 0.86
N GLU A 46 0.70 -20.66 0.51
CA GLU A 46 -0.63 -20.71 1.17
C GLU A 46 -0.55 -21.00 2.67
N GLU A 47 0.42 -21.83 3.09
CA GLU A 47 0.64 -22.26 4.48
C GLU A 47 0.90 -21.07 5.42
N LEU A 48 1.48 -19.97 4.92
CA LEU A 48 1.72 -18.77 5.72
C LEU A 48 0.42 -18.15 6.26
N THR A 49 -0.70 -18.33 5.55
CA THR A 49 -2.00 -17.81 6.01
C THR A 49 -2.64 -18.61 7.15
N GLN A 50 -2.10 -19.79 7.45
CA GLN A 50 -2.56 -20.68 8.52
C GLN A 50 -1.72 -20.55 9.80
N GLN A 51 -0.62 -19.79 9.76
CA GLN A 51 0.27 -19.61 10.90
C GLN A 51 -0.35 -18.70 11.98
N PRO A 52 -0.08 -18.91 13.29
CA PRO A 52 -0.65 -18.09 14.37
C PRO A 52 -0.35 -16.58 14.28
N SER A 53 0.73 -16.20 13.61
CA SER A 53 1.13 -14.81 13.37
C SER A 53 0.60 -14.21 12.06
N ASN A 54 0.07 -15.06 11.16
CA ASN A 54 -0.42 -14.76 9.81
C ASN A 54 0.20 -13.49 9.17
N PRO A 55 1.41 -13.59 8.56
CA PRO A 55 2.10 -12.42 8.01
C PRO A 55 1.32 -11.71 6.89
N VAL A 56 0.45 -12.42 6.15
CA VAL A 56 -0.44 -11.81 5.15
C VAL A 56 -1.46 -10.88 5.79
N GLU A 57 -2.10 -11.33 6.87
CA GLU A 57 -3.03 -10.48 7.66
C GLU A 57 -2.32 -9.32 8.34
N SER A 58 -1.12 -9.57 8.87
CA SER A 58 -0.27 -8.52 9.45
C SER A 58 0.09 -7.45 8.40
N PHE A 59 0.43 -7.84 7.17
CA PHE A 59 0.68 -6.94 6.06
C PHE A 59 -0.56 -6.10 5.71
N ILE A 60 -1.71 -6.74 5.49
CA ILE A 60 -2.98 -6.06 5.14
C ILE A 60 -3.35 -5.02 6.21
N LYS A 61 -3.34 -5.41 7.49
CA LYS A 61 -3.69 -4.53 8.60
C LYS A 61 -2.70 -3.37 8.75
N ASN A 62 -1.41 -3.62 8.62
CA ASN A 62 -0.37 -2.60 8.74
C ASN A 62 -0.47 -1.56 7.62
N VAL A 63 -0.57 -2.00 6.36
CA VAL A 63 -0.69 -1.08 5.22
C VAL A 63 -2.00 -0.30 5.26
N ASN A 64 -3.14 -0.93 5.54
CA ASN A 64 -4.42 -0.20 5.63
C ASN A 64 -4.47 0.78 6.82
N HIS A 65 -3.74 0.51 7.92
CA HIS A 65 -3.63 1.45 9.02
C HIS A 65 -2.77 2.68 8.65
N ARG A 66 -1.62 2.47 7.97
CA ARG A 66 -0.77 3.58 7.50
C ARG A 66 -1.41 4.38 6.37
N TYR A 67 -2.03 3.69 5.42
CA TYR A 67 -2.57 4.25 4.18
C TYR A 67 -4.00 3.74 3.94
N PRO A 68 -5.02 4.34 4.59
CA PRO A 68 -6.42 3.88 4.52
C PRO A 68 -7.10 3.96 3.15
N GLN A 69 -6.43 4.50 2.13
CA GLN A 69 -6.89 4.57 0.74
C GLN A 69 -6.11 3.63 -0.20
N SER A 70 -5.26 2.77 0.35
CA SER A 70 -4.47 1.80 -0.43
C SER A 70 -5.36 0.85 -1.25
N GLN A 71 -4.93 0.57 -2.47
CA GLN A 71 -5.49 -0.43 -3.37
C GLN A 71 -4.70 -1.73 -3.22
N PHE A 72 -5.37 -2.87 -3.04
CA PHE A 72 -4.72 -4.17 -2.87
C PHE A 72 -4.90 -5.05 -4.10
N VAL A 73 -3.83 -5.73 -4.50
CA VAL A 73 -3.83 -6.68 -5.62
C VAL A 73 -3.27 -8.02 -5.14
N LEU A 74 -4.09 -9.06 -5.17
CA LEU A 74 -3.67 -10.45 -4.97
C LEU A 74 -3.43 -11.10 -6.34
N SER A 75 -2.15 -11.23 -6.71
CA SER A 75 -1.72 -11.94 -7.91
C SER A 75 -1.41 -13.40 -7.58
N TYR A 76 -1.83 -14.34 -8.43
CA TYR A 76 -1.63 -15.78 -8.19
C TYR A 76 -1.17 -16.53 -9.44
N VAL A 77 -0.29 -17.52 -9.27
CA VAL A 77 0.08 -18.49 -10.32
C VAL A 77 -0.72 -19.79 -10.17
N VAL A 78 -1.05 -20.16 -8.92
CA VAL A 78 -1.87 -21.34 -8.60
C VAL A 78 -3.25 -20.88 -8.14
N ASN A 79 -4.32 -21.46 -8.69
CA ASN A 79 -5.68 -21.15 -8.25
C ASN A 79 -6.00 -21.87 -6.93
N SER A 80 -6.23 -21.12 -5.84
CA SER A 80 -6.66 -21.66 -4.55
C SER A 80 -7.91 -20.90 -4.04
N PRO A 81 -9.13 -21.42 -4.30
CA PRO A 81 -10.36 -20.79 -3.84
C PRO A 81 -10.45 -20.64 -2.31
N TYR A 82 -9.88 -21.60 -1.56
CA TYR A 82 -9.84 -21.55 -0.10
C TYR A 82 -9.01 -20.37 0.42
N LEU A 83 -7.83 -20.16 -0.16
CA LEU A 83 -6.98 -19.01 0.15
C LEU A 83 -7.68 -17.68 -0.19
N PHE A 84 -8.35 -17.59 -1.34
CA PHE A 84 -9.06 -16.37 -1.73
C PHE A 84 -10.19 -16.03 -0.75
N GLU A 85 -11.01 -17.00 -0.36
CA GLU A 85 -12.04 -16.85 0.68
C GLU A 85 -11.46 -16.49 2.05
N HIS A 86 -10.25 -16.95 2.39
CA HIS A 86 -9.55 -16.55 3.61
C HIS A 86 -9.07 -15.10 3.56
N ILE A 87 -8.39 -14.71 2.48
CA ILE A 87 -7.87 -13.35 2.30
C ILE A 87 -9.02 -12.33 2.21
N LEU A 88 -10.12 -12.65 1.52
CA LEU A 88 -11.32 -11.80 1.47
C LEU A 88 -11.96 -11.61 2.86
N ARG A 89 -11.98 -12.64 3.71
CA ARG A 89 -12.42 -12.51 5.11
C ARG A 89 -11.48 -11.62 5.92
N VAL A 90 -10.16 -11.71 5.71
CA VAL A 90 -9.17 -10.82 6.34
C VAL A 90 -9.38 -9.36 5.93
N PHE A 91 -9.56 -9.08 4.64
CA PHE A 91 -9.87 -7.73 4.15
C PHE A 91 -11.15 -7.17 4.76
N LYS A 92 -12.24 -7.96 4.78
CA LYS A 92 -13.51 -7.58 5.39
C LYS A 92 -13.38 -7.30 6.89
N ALA A 93 -12.62 -8.13 7.62
CA ALA A 93 -12.36 -7.93 9.04
C ALA A 93 -11.48 -6.69 9.33
N ALA A 94 -10.67 -6.26 8.37
CA ALA A 94 -9.89 -5.03 8.42
C ALA A 94 -10.67 -3.77 7.96
N GLY A 95 -11.96 -3.90 7.60
CA GLY A 95 -12.80 -2.80 7.14
C GLY A 95 -12.42 -2.26 5.76
N ILE A 96 -11.89 -3.10 4.87
CA ILE A 96 -11.45 -2.72 3.52
C ILE A 96 -12.57 -3.03 2.53
N ASP A 97 -13.04 -2.00 1.81
CA ASP A 97 -14.08 -2.13 0.79
C ASP A 97 -13.63 -2.97 -0.41
N SER A 98 -14.56 -3.71 -1.01
CA SER A 98 -14.27 -4.63 -2.12
C SER A 98 -13.80 -3.93 -3.40
N ASN A 99 -14.15 -2.66 -3.60
CA ASN A 99 -13.63 -1.85 -4.71
C ASN A 99 -12.14 -1.51 -4.58
N ARG A 100 -11.54 -1.73 -3.40
CA ARG A 100 -10.10 -1.57 -3.14
C ARG A 100 -9.30 -2.86 -3.30
N ILE A 101 -9.90 -3.92 -3.84
CA ILE A 101 -9.31 -5.27 -3.89
C ILE A 101 -9.45 -5.82 -5.32
N THR A 102 -8.32 -6.18 -5.92
CA THR A 102 -8.25 -6.92 -7.19
C THR A 102 -7.65 -8.30 -6.94
N ILE A 103 -8.18 -9.35 -7.56
CA ILE A 103 -7.60 -10.69 -7.57
C ILE A 103 -7.40 -11.10 -9.03
N ALA A 104 -6.18 -11.46 -9.41
CA ALA A 104 -5.83 -11.72 -10.81
C ALA A 104 -4.78 -12.84 -10.97
N SER A 105 -4.85 -13.61 -12.05
CA SER A 105 -3.80 -14.56 -12.40
C SER A 105 -2.55 -13.82 -12.88
N SER A 106 -1.39 -14.14 -12.32
CA SER A 106 -0.09 -13.62 -12.75
C SER A 106 0.40 -14.36 -13.99
N SER A 107 0.71 -13.61 -15.06
CA SER A 107 1.55 -14.08 -16.17
C SER A 107 3.04 -13.88 -15.89
N GLU A 108 3.39 -13.09 -14.87
CA GLU A 108 4.77 -12.85 -14.44
C GLU A 108 5.29 -14.02 -13.61
N LYS A 109 6.61 -14.27 -13.72
CA LYS A 109 7.31 -15.26 -12.90
C LYS A 109 7.45 -14.72 -11.48
N LEU A 110 6.62 -15.23 -10.58
CA LEU A 110 6.76 -15.06 -9.13
C LEU A 110 7.76 -16.07 -8.56
N ASP A 111 8.39 -15.71 -7.43
CA ASP A 111 9.21 -16.66 -6.66
C ASP A 111 8.34 -17.55 -5.75
N LYS A 112 7.09 -17.14 -5.51
CA LYS A 112 6.08 -17.86 -4.72
C LYS A 112 4.72 -17.97 -5.45
N PRO A 113 3.84 -18.92 -5.08
CA PRO A 113 2.56 -19.10 -5.79
C PRO A 113 1.62 -17.89 -5.72
N PHE A 114 1.78 -17.04 -4.70
CA PHE A 114 0.94 -15.86 -4.46
C PHE A 114 1.78 -14.61 -4.17
N LYS A 115 1.29 -13.45 -4.61
CA LYS A 115 1.83 -12.13 -4.34
C LYS A 115 0.71 -11.21 -3.92
N LEU A 116 0.85 -10.55 -2.77
CA LEU A 116 -0.02 -9.48 -2.35
C LEU A 116 0.73 -8.15 -2.48
N SER A 117 0.22 -7.26 -3.33
CA SER A 117 0.69 -5.89 -3.48
C SER A 117 -0.31 -4.90 -2.89
N ALA A 118 0.19 -3.79 -2.36
CA ALA A 118 -0.60 -2.67 -1.90
C ALA A 118 -0.05 -1.37 -2.51
N HIS A 119 -0.89 -0.67 -3.26
CA HIS A 119 -0.56 0.55 -3.99
C HIS A 119 -1.20 1.76 -3.31
N TYR A 120 -0.46 2.84 -3.11
CA TYR A 120 -0.94 4.05 -2.44
C TYR A 120 -0.14 5.27 -2.87
N ALA A 121 -0.76 6.45 -2.76
CA ALA A 121 -0.13 7.73 -3.07
C ALA A 121 0.37 8.43 -1.81
N LEU A 122 1.58 9.00 -1.84
CA LEU A 122 2.08 9.95 -0.86
C LEU A 122 2.19 11.34 -1.49
N VAL A 123 1.47 12.31 -0.93
CA VAL A 123 1.61 13.71 -1.31
C VAL A 123 2.75 14.33 -0.50
N LYS A 124 3.82 14.73 -1.17
CA LYS A 124 4.90 15.52 -0.59
C LYS A 124 4.71 16.98 -1.02
N ASP A 125 4.13 17.73 -0.11
CA ASP A 125 3.99 19.18 -0.19
C ASP A 125 4.76 19.81 0.98
N PRO A 126 5.52 20.91 0.79
CA PRO A 126 6.22 21.59 1.87
C PRO A 126 5.36 21.97 3.08
N GLU A 127 4.06 22.22 2.90
CA GLU A 127 3.15 22.61 4.00
C GLU A 127 2.32 21.45 4.60
N CYS A 128 2.27 20.25 4.00
CA CYS A 128 1.25 19.24 4.37
C CYS A 128 1.60 18.29 5.53
N GLY A 129 2.89 18.06 5.84
CA GLY A 129 3.32 17.21 6.96
C GLY A 129 2.78 15.75 6.93
N SER A 130 2.80 15.09 8.09
CA SER A 130 2.22 13.75 8.29
C SER A 130 0.82 13.85 8.90
N TYR A 131 -0.21 13.59 8.10
CA TYR A 131 -1.61 13.85 8.45
C TYR A 131 -2.14 13.01 9.64
N ASN A 132 -2.80 13.66 10.59
CA ASN A 132 -3.79 13.03 11.47
C ASN A 132 -5.02 13.95 11.64
N PHE A 133 -6.21 13.37 11.81
CA PHE A 133 -7.47 14.12 11.87
C PHE A 133 -7.66 14.98 13.13
N LEU A 134 -6.79 14.85 14.14
CA LEU A 134 -6.90 15.57 15.42
C LEU A 134 -6.31 16.98 15.37
N GLN A 135 -5.59 17.34 14.30
CA GLN A 135 -4.87 18.63 14.15
C GLN A 135 -5.54 19.60 13.17
N ARG A 136 -6.87 19.52 13.00
CA ARG A 136 -7.67 20.33 12.06
C ARG A 136 -7.49 21.84 12.20
N GLU A 137 -7.16 22.35 13.39
CA GLU A 137 -6.98 23.79 13.64
C GLU A 137 -5.59 24.32 13.21
N VAL A 138 -4.63 23.43 12.94
CA VAL A 138 -3.24 23.79 12.61
C VAL A 138 -3.01 23.87 11.11
N TYR A 139 -3.80 23.15 10.31
CA TYR A 139 -3.61 23.03 8.86
C TYR A 139 -4.80 23.58 8.07
N LYS A 140 -4.52 24.45 7.09
CA LYS A 140 -5.52 24.87 6.10
C LYS A 140 -5.95 23.67 5.26
N PHE A 141 -7.19 23.70 4.77
CA PHE A 141 -7.92 22.61 4.08
C PHE A 141 -7.33 22.12 2.73
N GLY A 142 -6.03 22.32 2.46
CA GLY A 142 -5.41 22.14 1.14
C GLY A 142 -5.13 20.69 0.73
N CYS A 143 -4.50 19.87 1.56
CA CYS A 143 -3.79 18.66 1.07
C CYS A 143 -4.69 17.61 0.38
N ALA A 144 -5.88 17.35 0.91
CA ALA A 144 -6.86 16.46 0.26
C ALA A 144 -7.54 17.11 -0.95
N LEU A 145 -7.69 18.44 -0.95
CA LEU A 145 -8.25 19.20 -2.07
C LEU A 145 -7.27 19.23 -3.24
N GLU A 146 -5.98 19.47 -2.99
CA GLU A 146 -4.93 19.51 -4.01
C GLU A 146 -4.59 18.11 -4.55
N TYR A 147 -4.67 17.05 -3.74
CA TYR A 147 -4.66 15.67 -4.25
C TYR A 147 -5.81 15.44 -5.23
N ASN A 148 -7.05 15.74 -4.81
CA ASN A 148 -8.22 15.59 -5.67
C ASN A 148 -8.12 16.48 -6.92
N ARG A 149 -7.55 17.68 -6.82
CA ARG A 149 -7.32 18.59 -7.94
C ARG A 149 -6.30 18.01 -8.93
N ALA A 150 -5.16 17.52 -8.46
CA ALA A 150 -4.14 16.90 -9.29
C ALA A 150 -4.69 15.66 -10.04
N VAL A 151 -5.41 14.77 -9.34
CA VAL A 151 -6.02 13.58 -9.95
C VAL A 151 -7.16 13.95 -10.91
N SER A 152 -8.03 14.90 -10.55
CA SER A 152 -9.18 15.30 -11.40
C SER A 152 -8.77 16.12 -12.63
N LEU A 153 -7.64 16.84 -12.58
CA LEU A 153 -7.12 17.60 -13.72
C LEU A 153 -6.22 16.76 -14.65
N SER A 154 -5.58 15.70 -14.13
CA SER A 154 -4.77 14.79 -14.95
C SER A 154 -5.60 13.74 -15.69
N ASN A 155 -6.82 13.45 -15.25
CA ASN A 155 -7.75 12.59 -15.95
C ASN A 155 -9.15 13.24 -15.98
N PRO A 156 -9.39 14.21 -16.90
CA PRO A 156 -10.70 14.86 -17.00
C PRO A 156 -11.77 13.81 -17.28
N ILE A 157 -12.92 13.93 -16.60
CA ILE A 157 -14.13 13.17 -16.97
C ILE A 157 -14.35 13.40 -18.46
N GLY A 158 -14.33 12.31 -19.22
CA GLY A 158 -14.19 12.34 -20.68
C GLY A 158 -15.19 13.29 -21.34
N GLU A 159 -14.74 13.90 -22.45
CA GLU A 159 -15.52 14.87 -23.22
C GLU A 159 -16.97 14.40 -23.37
N GLY A 160 -17.89 15.17 -22.80
CA GLY A 160 -19.31 14.90 -22.95
C GLY A 160 -19.77 15.26 -24.37
N ARG A 161 -19.59 14.33 -25.32
CA ARG A 161 -20.28 14.28 -26.63
C ARG A 161 -20.12 12.94 -27.33
#